data_AF-A0A7C1HT06-F1
#
_entry.id   AF-A0A7C1HT06-F1
#
_cell.length_a   1.000
_cell.length_b   1.000
_cell.length_c   1.000
_cell.angle_alpha   90.00
_cell.angle_beta   90.00
_cell.angle_gamma   90.00
#
_symmetry.space_group_name_H-M   'P 1'
#
loop_
_entity.id
_entity.type
_entity.pdbx_description
1 polymer ?
#
loop_
_entity_poly.entity_id
_entity_poly.type
_entity_poly.pdbx_seq_one_letter_code
_entity_poly.pdbx_strand_id
1 'polypeptide(L)'
;MEDFNFSWIIIVVASIIGLWIILYFIPIGLWFTALLSGVRVSLLQLILMRWRKVPPTVIVRSMIEAHKAGLAFVKRDELEAHYLAGGHVEQLIHALVSANKANIDLPFKMATAIDLAGRDVLEAVQMSVNPKVINTPPVTAVAKDGIQLIAKARVTVRANIKQLVGGAGEETVLARVGEGIVSSIGSASSHKSVLENPDVISKIVLEKGLDAGTAFEILSIDVADIDIGKNIGAILQMDQANADKNIAQAKAEERRAMAVATEQEMKAKAQEARAKVILAEVEIPLAMAEAFRSGNLGIMDYYRLKNIEADTTMRDSISKGTAQQKPRKPGEKGPENK
;
A
#
# COMPACT_ATOMS: atom_id res chain seq x y z
N MET A 1 31.62 -22.46 90.22
CA MET A 1 32.40 -21.47 89.43
C MET A 1 32.27 -21.81 87.95
N GLU A 2 31.07 -21.77 87.36
CA GLU A 2 30.89 -22.09 85.93
C GLU A 2 29.92 -21.14 85.18
N ASP A 3 29.20 -20.24 85.85
CA ASP A 3 28.22 -19.36 85.17
C ASP A 3 28.84 -18.14 84.47
N PHE A 4 30.10 -17.81 84.77
CA PHE A 4 30.78 -16.67 84.17
C PHE A 4 31.16 -16.92 82.70
N ASN A 5 31.30 -18.16 82.25
CA ASN A 5 31.73 -18.42 80.86
C ASN A 5 30.57 -18.30 79.84
N PHE A 6 29.34 -18.64 80.23
CA PHE A 6 28.21 -18.68 79.30
C PHE A 6 27.71 -17.27 78.90
N SER A 7 27.68 -16.33 79.86
CA SER A 7 27.29 -14.93 79.60
C SER A 7 28.26 -14.21 78.66
N TRP A 8 29.57 -14.38 78.85
CA TRP A 8 30.59 -13.81 77.95
C TRP A 8 30.53 -14.41 76.54
N ILE A 9 30.28 -15.71 76.41
CA ILE A 9 30.08 -16.35 75.11
C ILE A 9 28.86 -15.76 74.38
N ILE A 10 27.74 -15.55 75.08
CA ILE A 10 26.55 -14.91 74.50
C ILE A 10 26.85 -13.48 74.04
N ILE A 11 27.56 -12.69 74.83
CA ILE A 11 27.93 -11.30 74.47
C ILE A 11 28.86 -11.28 73.26
N VAL A 12 29.85 -12.17 73.20
CA VAL A 12 30.78 -12.28 72.06
C VAL A 12 30.03 -12.71 70.80
N VAL A 13 29.16 -13.72 70.89
CA VAL A 13 28.34 -14.18 69.75
C VAL A 13 27.38 -13.09 69.30
N ALA A 14 26.69 -12.40 70.22
CA ALA A 14 25.83 -11.27 69.90
C ALA A 14 26.59 -10.10 69.26
N SER A 15 27.83 -9.85 69.72
CA SER A 15 28.71 -8.81 69.15
C SER A 15 29.18 -9.18 67.74
N ILE A 16 29.52 -10.44 67.50
CA ILE A 16 29.90 -10.94 66.17
C ILE A 16 28.71 -10.86 65.22
N ILE A 17 27.51 -11.28 65.66
CA ILE A 17 26.28 -11.18 64.86
C ILE A 17 25.93 -9.72 64.58
N GLY A 18 26.02 -8.84 65.59
CA GLY A 18 25.79 -7.41 65.43
C GLY A 18 26.77 -6.77 64.44
N LEU A 19 28.06 -7.11 64.55
CA LEU A 19 29.09 -6.66 63.61
C LEU A 19 28.81 -7.18 62.19
N TRP A 20 28.38 -8.44 62.06
CA TRP A 20 28.04 -9.04 60.76
C TRP A 20 26.84 -8.34 60.09
N ILE A 21 25.80 -8.01 60.86
CA ILE A 21 24.64 -7.24 60.38
C ILE A 21 25.06 -5.83 59.93
N ILE A 22 25.92 -5.15 60.70
CA ILE A 22 26.43 -3.82 60.36
C ILE A 22 27.27 -3.88 59.08
N LEU A 23 28.20 -4.84 58.96
CA LEU A 23 29.04 -5.01 57.77
C LEU A 23 28.23 -5.43 56.53
N TYR A 24 27.14 -6.17 56.71
CA TYR A 24 26.21 -6.50 55.63
C TYR A 24 25.46 -5.25 55.14
N PHE A 25 25.00 -4.41 56.06
CA PHE A 25 24.20 -3.23 55.71
C PHE A 25 25.06 -2.10 55.13
N ILE A 26 26.25 -1.87 55.66
CA ILE A 26 27.17 -0.81 55.23
C ILE A 26 28.08 -1.32 54.12
N PRO A 27 27.97 -0.83 52.87
CA PRO A 27 28.83 -1.28 51.77
C PRO A 27 30.21 -0.62 51.82
N ILE A 28 31.02 -0.98 52.82
CA ILE A 28 32.37 -0.40 53.04
C ILE A 28 33.28 -0.65 51.82
N GLY A 29 33.21 -1.84 51.21
CA GLY A 29 34.00 -2.16 50.03
C GLY A 29 33.66 -1.28 48.81
N LEU A 30 32.37 -1.00 48.59
CA LEU A 30 31.93 -0.12 47.50
C LEU A 30 32.38 1.32 47.73
N TRP A 31 32.26 1.80 48.97
CA TRP A 31 32.73 3.10 49.38
C TRP A 31 34.24 3.27 49.14
N PHE A 32 35.03 2.26 49.52
CA PHE A 32 36.48 2.28 49.32
C PHE A 32 36.84 2.32 47.83
N THR A 33 36.16 1.53 46.99
CA THR A 33 36.36 1.54 45.53
C THR A 33 36.01 2.90 44.90
N ALA A 34 34.95 3.56 45.39
CA ALA A 34 34.60 4.92 44.96
C ALA A 34 35.70 5.93 45.33
N LEU A 35 36.20 5.86 46.56
CA LEU A 35 37.26 6.73 47.07
C LEU A 35 38.55 6.59 46.26
N LEU A 36 39.00 5.36 46.01
CA LEU A 36 40.18 5.07 45.17
C LEU A 36 40.02 5.56 43.74
N SER A 37 38.79 5.60 43.23
CA SER A 37 38.47 6.08 41.90
C SER A 37 38.25 7.59 41.82
N GLY A 38 38.47 8.33 42.92
CA GLY A 38 38.30 9.80 42.96
C GLY A 38 36.86 10.28 43.16
N VAL A 39 35.90 9.37 43.35
CA VAL A 39 34.48 9.70 43.51
C VAL A 39 34.12 9.84 44.99
N ARG A 40 33.76 11.06 45.41
CA ARG A 40 33.41 11.36 46.81
C ARG A 40 31.95 10.97 47.09
N VAL A 41 31.73 9.81 47.70
CA VAL A 41 30.42 9.36 48.22
C VAL A 41 30.54 9.10 49.71
N SER A 42 29.58 9.57 50.51
CA SER A 42 29.58 9.30 51.95
C SER A 42 28.96 7.95 52.29
N LEU A 43 29.43 7.30 53.36
CA LEU A 43 28.84 6.06 53.86
C LEU A 43 27.35 6.21 54.18
N LEU A 44 26.96 7.37 54.70
CA LEU A 44 25.57 7.71 54.97
C LEU A 44 24.73 7.79 53.69
N GLN A 45 25.27 8.31 52.58
CA GLN A 45 24.58 8.31 51.30
C GLN A 45 24.34 6.90 50.77
N LEU A 46 25.30 5.99 50.89
CA LEU A 46 25.13 4.60 50.45
C LEU A 46 24.05 3.86 51.24
N ILE A 47 23.93 4.17 52.54
CA ILE A 47 22.85 3.65 53.39
C ILE A 47 21.50 4.24 52.95
N LEU A 48 21.43 5.55 52.71
CA LEU A 48 20.20 6.22 52.26
C LEU A 48 19.72 5.71 50.88
N MET A 49 20.64 5.36 49.97
CA MET A 49 20.30 4.75 48.68
C MET A 49 19.55 3.42 48.88
N ARG A 50 20.04 2.55 49.77
CA ARG A 50 19.35 1.28 50.08
C ARG A 50 17.96 1.51 50.65
N TRP A 51 17.80 2.51 51.54
CA TRP A 51 16.49 2.86 52.08
C TRP A 51 15.52 3.29 50.97
N ARG A 52 15.99 4.08 50.00
CA ARG A 52 15.22 4.51 48.82
C ARG A 52 15.00 3.39 47.79
N LYS A 53 15.43 2.16 48.06
CA LYS A 53 15.42 1.02 47.14
C LYS A 53 16.22 1.25 45.85
N VAL A 54 17.24 2.11 45.89
CA VAL A 54 18.19 2.32 44.79
C VAL A 54 19.44 1.47 45.05
N PRO A 55 19.85 0.58 44.14
CA PRO A 55 21.03 -0.26 44.33
C PRO A 55 22.30 0.59 44.31
N PRO A 56 23.04 0.72 45.44
CA PRO A 56 24.20 1.59 45.51
C PRO A 56 25.32 1.16 44.56
N THR A 57 25.42 -0.15 44.27
CA THR A 57 26.42 -0.74 43.38
C THR A 57 26.33 -0.19 41.97
N VAL A 58 25.12 -0.12 41.39
CA VAL A 58 24.88 0.38 40.03
C VAL A 58 25.23 1.86 39.96
N ILE A 59 24.76 2.67 40.91
CA ILE A 59 25.01 4.11 40.94
C ILE A 59 26.49 4.42 41.09
N VAL A 60 27.18 3.80 42.05
CA VAL A 60 28.60 4.06 42.29
C VAL A 60 29.46 3.61 41.11
N ARG A 61 29.19 2.44 40.51
CA ARG A 61 29.93 1.98 39.32
C ARG A 61 29.75 2.95 38.16
N SER A 62 28.51 3.39 37.92
CA SER A 62 28.16 4.36 36.89
C SER A 62 28.83 5.72 37.14
N MET A 63 28.91 6.17 38.40
CA MET A 63 29.64 7.39 38.78
C MET A 63 31.15 7.27 38.56
N ILE A 64 31.75 6.13 38.91
CA ILE A 64 33.18 5.87 38.69
C ILE A 64 33.49 5.92 37.19
N GLU A 65 32.65 5.30 36.37
CA GLU A 65 32.80 5.32 34.92
C GLU A 65 32.67 6.73 34.34
N ALA A 66 31.62 7.46 34.72
CA ALA A 66 31.41 8.84 34.31
C ALA A 66 32.60 9.74 34.71
N HIS A 67 33.10 9.60 35.94
CA HIS A 67 34.26 10.36 36.42
C HIS A 67 35.53 10.05 35.63
N LYS A 68 35.82 8.77 35.36
CA LYS A 68 36.97 8.35 34.56
C LYS A 68 36.87 8.81 33.10
N ALA A 69 35.67 9.01 32.58
CA ALA A 69 35.41 9.53 31.24
C ALA A 69 35.39 11.07 31.16
N GLY A 70 35.71 11.77 32.25
CA GLY A 70 35.69 13.24 32.30
C GLY A 70 34.29 13.86 32.39
N LEU A 71 33.25 13.06 32.65
CA LEU A 71 31.87 13.50 32.81
C LEU A 71 31.59 13.95 34.25
N ALA A 72 32.41 14.88 34.76
CA ALA A 72 32.33 15.34 36.16
C ALA A 72 31.05 16.16 36.48
N PHE A 73 30.26 16.51 35.46
CA PHE A 73 28.98 17.21 35.62
C PHE A 73 27.83 16.30 36.07
N VAL A 74 27.98 14.97 35.93
CA VAL A 74 26.92 14.01 36.30
C VAL A 74 26.81 13.93 37.82
N LYS A 75 25.66 14.31 38.36
CA LYS A 75 25.41 14.28 39.80
C LYS A 75 24.81 12.96 40.23
N ARG A 76 25.20 12.49 41.41
CA ARG A 76 24.62 11.33 42.10
C ARG A 76 23.08 11.41 42.16
N ASP A 77 22.56 12.57 42.56
CA ASP A 77 21.12 12.77 42.75
C ASP A 77 20.33 12.59 41.44
N GLU A 78 20.93 12.95 40.31
CA GLU A 78 20.31 12.80 38.98
C GLU A 78 20.29 11.33 38.54
N LEU A 79 21.35 10.56 38.85
CA LEU A 79 21.38 9.11 38.59
C LEU A 79 20.38 8.35 39.49
N GLU A 80 20.26 8.74 40.76
CA GLU A 80 19.24 8.19 41.66
C GLU A 80 17.83 8.50 41.17
N ALA A 81 17.57 9.75 40.76
CA ALA A 81 16.27 10.16 40.22
C ALA A 81 15.93 9.39 38.94
N HIS A 82 16.90 9.21 38.04
CA HIS A 82 16.71 8.44 36.80
C HIS A 82 16.40 6.96 37.07
N TYR A 83 17.12 6.34 38.01
CA TYR A 83 16.84 4.96 38.43
C TYR A 83 15.43 4.82 39.03
N LEU A 84 15.03 5.77 39.88
CA LEU A 84 13.69 5.77 40.50
C LEU A 84 12.58 6.01 39.47
N ALA A 85 12.86 6.73 38.38
CA ALA A 85 11.96 6.89 37.24
C ALA A 85 11.85 5.62 36.36
N GLY A 86 12.63 4.57 36.65
CA GLY A 86 12.63 3.31 35.92
C GLY A 86 13.62 3.26 34.75
N GLY A 87 14.57 4.19 34.68
CA GLY A 87 15.58 4.25 33.63
C GLY A 87 16.80 3.34 33.88
N HIS A 88 17.53 3.05 32.80
CA HIS A 88 18.71 2.18 32.79
C HIS A 88 20.00 3.00 32.98
N VAL A 89 20.42 3.18 34.23
CA VAL A 89 21.58 4.02 34.59
C VAL A 89 22.89 3.56 33.93
N GLU A 90 23.16 2.25 33.91
CA GLU A 90 24.43 1.70 33.39
C GLU A 90 24.54 1.94 31.86
N GLN A 91 23.48 1.64 31.11
CA GLN A 91 23.40 1.89 29.67
C GLN A 91 23.50 3.39 29.34
N LEU A 92 22.81 4.24 30.11
CA LEU A 92 22.85 5.68 29.95
C LEU A 92 24.27 6.25 30.09
N ILE A 93 25.01 5.82 31.13
CA ILE A 93 26.40 6.26 31.31
C ILE A 93 27.28 5.76 30.19
N HIS A 94 27.17 4.48 29.79
CA HIS A 94 27.92 3.96 28.63
C HIS A 94 27.65 4.78 27.36
N ALA A 95 26.41 5.20 27.13
CA ALA A 95 26.04 6.06 26.01
C ALA A 95 26.68 7.46 26.11
N LEU A 96 26.63 8.08 27.29
CA LEU A 96 27.25 9.40 27.53
C LEU A 96 28.77 9.37 27.39
N VAL A 97 29.42 8.30 27.86
CA VAL A 97 30.86 8.08 27.70
C VAL A 97 31.21 7.93 26.22
N SER A 98 30.41 7.16 25.48
CA SER A 98 30.59 6.98 24.04
C SER A 98 30.39 8.30 23.27
N ALA A 99 29.37 9.08 23.65
CA ALA A 99 29.08 10.38 23.04
C ALA A 99 30.23 11.36 23.28
N ASN A 100 30.76 11.44 24.50
CA ASN A 100 31.89 12.32 24.84
C ASN A 100 33.16 11.92 24.07
N LYS A 101 33.48 10.62 23.99
CA LYS A 101 34.63 10.13 23.19
C LYS A 101 34.48 10.42 21.70
N ALA A 102 33.25 10.44 21.20
CA ALA A 102 32.91 10.78 19.82
C ALA A 102 32.71 12.29 19.58
N ASN A 103 32.90 13.13 20.61
CA ASN A 103 32.67 14.57 20.57
C ASN A 103 31.23 14.96 20.13
N ILE A 104 30.25 14.17 20.57
CA ILE A 104 28.82 14.42 20.35
C ILE A 104 28.25 15.13 21.58
N ASP A 105 27.59 16.27 21.35
CA ASP A 105 26.90 17.02 22.39
C ASP A 105 25.60 16.30 22.81
N LEU A 106 25.67 15.55 23.91
CA LEU A 106 24.55 14.82 24.50
C LEU A 106 24.36 15.25 25.97
N PRO A 107 23.49 16.23 26.24
CA PRO A 107 23.18 16.66 27.60
C PRO A 107 22.54 15.54 28.42
N PHE A 108 22.88 15.45 29.71
CA PHE A 108 22.35 14.41 30.61
C PHE A 108 20.81 14.33 30.58
N LYS A 109 20.13 15.49 30.64
CA LYS A 109 18.65 15.57 30.60
C LYS A 109 18.06 15.00 29.31
N MET A 110 18.73 15.20 28.18
CA MET A 110 18.29 14.68 26.89
C MET A 110 18.48 13.17 26.85
N ALA A 111 19.64 12.68 27.30
CA ALA A 111 19.92 11.25 27.38
C ALA A 111 18.90 10.51 28.29
N THR A 112 18.56 11.07 29.44
CA THR A 112 17.53 10.50 30.33
C THR A 112 16.14 10.49 29.68
N ALA A 113 15.80 11.53 28.91
CA ALA A 113 14.52 11.59 28.23
C ALA A 113 14.40 10.56 27.11
N ILE A 114 15.51 10.28 26.39
CA ILE A 114 15.57 9.23 25.36
C ILE A 114 15.38 7.85 26.00
N ASP A 115 16.10 7.55 27.08
CA ASP A 115 15.99 6.26 27.78
C ASP A 115 14.58 6.03 28.36
N LEU A 116 13.99 7.05 29.00
CA LEU A 116 12.62 6.97 29.52
C LEU A 116 11.55 6.86 28.40
N ALA A 117 11.85 7.33 27.20
CA ALA A 117 11.00 7.12 26.02
C ALA A 117 11.10 5.68 25.45
N GLY A 118 11.90 4.81 26.07
CA GLY A 118 12.09 3.42 25.65
C GLY A 118 12.96 3.27 24.41
N ARG A 119 13.85 4.23 24.15
CA ARG A 119 14.83 4.19 23.04
C ARG A 119 16.21 3.87 23.61
N ASP A 120 16.97 3.05 22.90
CA ASP A 120 18.36 2.77 23.27
C ASP A 120 19.26 3.97 22.93
N VAL A 121 19.71 4.67 23.97
CA VAL A 121 20.60 5.84 23.85
C VAL A 121 21.97 5.43 23.30
N LEU A 122 22.47 4.25 23.67
CA LEU A 122 23.78 3.77 23.26
C LEU A 122 23.78 3.44 21.78
N GLU A 123 22.75 2.73 21.29
CA GLU A 123 22.58 2.44 19.86
C GLU A 123 22.50 3.75 19.06
N ALA A 124 21.74 4.73 19.53
CA ALA A 124 21.62 6.02 18.86
C ALA A 124 22.97 6.76 18.77
N VAL A 125 23.76 6.78 19.83
CA VAL A 125 25.10 7.37 19.82
C VAL A 125 26.03 6.62 18.86
N GLN A 126 26.02 5.28 18.89
CA GLN A 126 26.83 4.46 17.99
C GLN A 126 26.46 4.70 16.53
N MET A 127 25.17 4.76 16.22
CA MET A 127 24.66 5.05 14.88
C MET A 127 24.98 6.49 14.44
N SER A 128 25.12 7.42 15.39
CA SER A 128 25.56 8.79 15.11
C SER A 128 27.02 8.83 14.62
N VAL A 129 27.89 7.98 15.18
CA VAL A 129 29.30 7.87 14.79
C VAL A 129 29.48 7.02 13.54
N ASN A 130 28.83 5.85 13.52
CA ASN A 130 28.91 4.88 12.45
C ASN A 130 27.53 4.71 11.81
N PRO A 131 27.27 5.38 10.66
CA PRO A 131 26.00 5.27 9.97
C PRO A 131 25.64 3.82 9.62
N LYS A 132 24.34 3.51 9.65
CA LYS A 132 23.79 2.20 9.32
C LYS A 132 23.15 2.24 7.95
N VAL A 133 23.34 1.18 7.17
CA VAL A 133 22.69 1.01 5.86
C VAL A 133 21.41 0.20 6.04
N ILE A 134 20.29 0.75 5.57
CA ILE A 134 18.97 0.12 5.62
C ILE A 134 18.44 0.00 4.19
N ASN A 135 17.95 -1.19 3.84
CA ASN A 135 17.35 -1.41 2.53
C ASN A 135 15.87 -1.02 2.56
N THR A 136 15.41 -0.31 1.53
CA THR A 136 13.97 -0.09 1.33
C THR A 136 13.30 -1.40 0.91
N PRO A 137 12.01 -1.60 1.23
CA PRO A 137 11.21 -2.60 0.53
C PRO A 137 11.21 -2.32 -0.99
N PRO A 138 10.96 -3.32 -1.84
CA PRO A 138 10.89 -3.12 -3.28
C PRO A 138 9.75 -2.16 -3.63
N VAL A 139 10.10 -1.03 -4.24
CA VAL A 139 9.17 0.03 -4.63
C VAL A 139 8.84 -0.14 -6.10
N THR A 140 7.55 -0.16 -6.43
CA THR A 140 7.08 -0.34 -7.81
C THR A 140 6.45 0.95 -8.32
N ALA A 141 6.88 1.41 -9.50
CA ALA A 141 6.36 2.60 -10.15
C ALA A 141 6.31 2.44 -11.67
N VAL A 142 5.49 3.25 -12.35
CA VAL A 142 5.32 3.20 -13.81
C VAL A 142 5.81 4.52 -14.40
N ALA A 143 6.72 4.47 -15.36
CA ALA A 143 7.20 5.65 -16.07
C ALA A 143 6.15 6.15 -17.09
N LYS A 144 6.33 7.37 -17.64
CA LYS A 144 5.36 7.96 -18.57
C LYS A 144 5.16 7.17 -19.87
N ASP A 145 6.11 6.33 -20.24
CA ASP A 145 6.01 5.40 -21.37
C ASP A 145 5.21 4.12 -21.06
N GLY A 146 4.65 4.00 -19.86
CA GLY A 146 3.79 2.90 -19.44
C GLY A 146 4.55 1.64 -18.99
N ILE A 147 5.88 1.70 -18.85
CA ILE A 147 6.69 0.56 -18.41
C ILE A 147 6.90 0.63 -16.90
N GLN A 148 6.64 -0.50 -16.24
CA GLN A 148 6.83 -0.65 -14.81
C GLN A 148 8.31 -0.88 -14.48
N LEU A 149 8.79 -0.21 -13.45
CA LEU A 149 10.10 -0.41 -12.84
C LEU A 149 9.92 -0.77 -11.37
N ILE A 150 10.73 -1.73 -10.92
CA ILE A 150 10.81 -2.15 -9.52
C ILE A 150 12.19 -1.74 -9.01
N ALA A 151 12.24 -0.76 -8.13
CA ALA A 151 13.48 -0.21 -7.60
C ALA A 151 13.67 -0.62 -6.13
N LYS A 152 14.90 -0.95 -5.76
CA LYS A 152 15.33 -1.13 -4.36
C LYS A 152 16.42 -0.10 -4.07
N ALA A 153 16.31 0.62 -2.97
CA ALA A 153 17.31 1.58 -2.53
C ALA A 153 17.98 1.15 -1.23
N ARG A 154 19.26 1.48 -1.10
CA ARG A 154 20.05 1.47 0.12
C ARG A 154 20.06 2.88 0.69
N VAL A 155 19.52 3.05 1.88
CA VAL A 155 19.51 4.34 2.59
C VAL A 155 20.55 4.26 3.69
N THR A 156 21.56 5.12 3.62
CA THR A 156 22.53 5.30 4.69
C THR A 156 22.01 6.36 5.63
N VAL A 157 21.65 5.95 6.85
CA VAL A 157 21.09 6.83 7.88
C VAL A 157 22.01 6.93 9.09
N ARG A 158 21.99 8.11 9.70
CA ARG A 158 22.62 8.41 10.99
C ARG A 158 21.55 8.86 11.98
N ALA A 159 21.74 8.58 13.26
CA ALA A 159 20.83 9.08 14.29
C ALA A 159 21.02 10.59 14.51
N ASN A 160 19.92 11.34 14.51
CA ASN A 160 19.89 12.74 14.89
C ASN A 160 19.55 12.85 16.39
N ILE A 161 20.59 13.00 17.21
CA ILE A 161 20.48 13.02 18.68
C ILE A 161 19.50 14.11 19.17
N LYS A 162 19.42 15.25 18.49
CA LYS A 162 18.54 16.37 18.90
C LYS A 162 17.06 16.07 18.70
N GLN A 163 16.71 15.23 17.72
CA GLN A 163 15.34 14.91 17.33
C GLN A 163 14.94 13.46 17.66
N LEU A 164 15.76 12.75 18.43
CA LEU A 164 15.53 11.35 18.78
C LEU A 164 14.28 11.16 19.66
N VAL A 165 13.90 12.17 20.45
CA VAL A 165 12.66 12.18 21.23
C VAL A 165 11.57 12.91 20.45
N GLY A 166 10.51 12.18 20.09
CA GLY A 166 9.36 12.73 19.36
C GLY A 166 9.51 12.82 17.85
N GLY A 167 10.71 12.55 17.30
CA GLY A 167 10.92 12.41 15.86
C GLY A 167 10.32 11.13 15.29
N ALA A 168 10.02 11.15 13.99
CA ALA A 168 9.52 9.95 13.31
C ALA A 168 10.63 8.88 13.17
N GLY A 169 10.21 7.61 13.21
CA GLY A 169 11.11 6.44 13.21
C GLY A 169 11.66 6.07 11.83
N GLU A 170 12.47 5.00 11.78
CA GLU A 170 13.08 4.47 10.55
C GLU A 170 12.03 4.14 9.48
N GLU A 171 10.91 3.54 9.86
CA GLU A 171 9.83 3.17 8.94
C GLU A 171 9.27 4.38 8.19
N THR A 172 9.12 5.52 8.88
CA THR A 172 8.64 6.76 8.25
C THR A 172 9.64 7.32 7.26
N VAL A 173 10.94 7.25 7.59
CA VAL A 173 12.01 7.63 6.67
C VAL A 173 11.98 6.76 5.42
N LEU A 174 11.90 5.44 5.56
CA LEU A 174 11.84 4.50 4.44
C LEU A 174 10.59 4.71 3.58
N ALA A 175 9.43 5.01 4.19
CA ALA A 175 8.20 5.29 3.45
C ALA A 175 8.32 6.58 2.62
N ARG A 176 8.90 7.65 3.19
CA ARG A 176 9.14 8.92 2.48
C ARG A 176 10.16 8.76 1.35
N VAL A 177 11.22 7.99 1.57
CA VAL A 177 12.17 7.62 0.51
C VAL A 177 11.47 6.85 -0.59
N GLY A 178 10.62 5.88 -0.23
CA GLY A 178 9.81 5.13 -1.19
C GLY A 178 8.89 6.03 -2.02
N GLU A 179 8.17 6.96 -1.39
CA GLU A 179 7.35 7.96 -2.08
C GLU A 179 8.19 8.81 -3.05
N GLY A 180 9.36 9.26 -2.59
CA GLY A 180 10.31 10.00 -3.43
C GLY A 180 10.71 9.22 -4.68
N ILE A 181 11.04 7.93 -4.53
CA ILE A 181 11.41 7.04 -5.63
C ILE A 181 10.23 6.87 -6.60
N VAL A 182 9.02 6.60 -6.09
CA VAL A 182 7.81 6.48 -6.93
C VAL A 182 7.58 7.76 -7.74
N SER A 183 7.66 8.92 -7.08
CA SER A 183 7.48 10.22 -7.70
C SER A 183 8.53 10.50 -8.78
N SER A 184 9.79 10.11 -8.54
CA SER A 184 10.88 10.29 -9.51
C SER A 184 10.69 9.40 -10.74
N ILE A 185 10.36 8.12 -10.56
CA ILE A 185 10.13 7.19 -11.67
C ILE A 185 8.89 7.61 -12.47
N GLY A 186 7.79 7.98 -11.81
CA GLY A 186 6.57 8.44 -12.47
C GLY A 186 6.73 9.75 -13.24
N SER A 187 7.71 10.57 -12.87
CA SER A 187 8.02 11.82 -13.57
C SER A 187 8.89 11.63 -14.81
N ALA A 188 9.61 10.50 -14.90
CA ALA A 188 10.51 10.18 -16.01
C ALA A 188 9.74 9.99 -17.33
N SER A 189 10.33 10.48 -18.43
CA SER A 189 9.76 10.38 -19.77
C SER A 189 9.74 8.95 -20.30
N SER A 190 10.77 8.15 -19.99
CA SER A 190 10.84 6.74 -20.36
C SER A 190 11.55 5.92 -19.28
N HIS A 191 11.31 4.61 -19.26
CA HIS A 191 12.07 3.69 -18.39
C HIS A 191 13.57 3.68 -18.73
N LYS A 192 13.95 3.96 -19.98
CA LYS A 192 15.35 3.98 -20.41
C LYS A 192 16.15 5.08 -19.74
N SER A 193 15.59 6.28 -19.59
CA SER A 193 16.31 7.38 -18.94
C SER A 193 16.61 7.09 -17.47
N VAL A 194 15.75 6.32 -16.80
CA VAL A 194 15.95 5.86 -15.42
C VAL A 194 17.05 4.80 -15.35
N LEU A 195 17.08 3.86 -16.31
CA LEU A 195 18.10 2.81 -16.38
C LEU A 195 19.49 3.34 -16.78
N GLU A 196 19.53 4.37 -17.63
CA GLU A 196 20.79 5.00 -18.06
C GLU A 196 21.48 5.72 -16.89
N ASN A 197 20.72 6.37 -16.02
CA ASN A 197 21.26 7.13 -14.88
C ASN A 197 20.37 7.00 -13.62
N PRO A 198 20.49 5.89 -12.87
CA PRO A 198 19.69 5.66 -11.67
C PRO A 198 19.96 6.69 -10.55
N ASP A 199 21.14 7.29 -10.53
CA ASP A 199 21.55 8.34 -9.57
C ASP A 199 20.70 9.62 -9.65
N VAL A 200 19.98 9.83 -10.75
CA VAL A 200 19.07 10.98 -10.86
C VAL A 200 17.92 10.84 -9.86
N ILE A 201 17.47 9.61 -9.57
CA ILE A 201 16.45 9.36 -8.56
C ILE A 201 16.96 9.80 -7.19
N SER A 202 18.15 9.36 -6.79
CA SER A 202 18.66 9.67 -5.45
C SER A 202 18.84 11.16 -5.23
N LYS A 203 19.32 11.92 -6.23
CA LYS A 203 19.47 13.38 -6.14
C LYS A 203 18.13 14.08 -5.94
N ILE A 204 17.13 13.78 -6.77
CA ILE A 204 15.79 14.39 -6.69
C ILE A 204 15.12 14.06 -5.35
N VAL A 205 15.35 12.86 -4.84
CA VAL A 205 14.77 12.37 -3.59
C VAL A 205 15.45 13.03 -2.38
N LEU A 206 16.77 13.22 -2.39
CA LEU A 206 17.50 13.94 -1.35
C LEU A 206 17.15 15.43 -1.29
N GLU A 207 16.93 16.09 -2.43
CA GLU A 207 16.56 17.52 -2.49
C GLU A 207 15.23 17.84 -1.80
N LYS A 208 14.34 16.86 -1.63
CA LYS A 208 13.03 17.06 -0.98
C LYS A 208 13.09 17.15 0.55
N GLY A 209 14.26 16.96 1.19
CA GLY A 209 14.40 17.08 2.65
C GLY A 209 13.56 16.07 3.43
N LEU A 210 13.67 14.79 3.08
CA LEU A 210 12.82 13.72 3.60
C LEU A 210 13.02 13.42 5.10
N ASP A 211 14.14 13.87 5.64
CA ASP A 211 14.57 13.75 7.03
C ASP A 211 14.04 14.89 7.93
N ALA A 212 13.22 15.80 7.39
CA ALA A 212 12.59 16.84 8.17
C ALA A 212 11.67 16.25 9.27
N GLY A 213 12.03 16.49 10.54
CA GLY A 213 11.26 16.05 11.70
C GLY A 213 11.40 14.56 12.02
N THR A 214 12.45 13.90 11.50
CA THR A 214 12.74 12.50 11.79
C THR A 214 13.83 12.35 12.85
N ALA A 215 13.83 11.23 13.56
CA ALA A 215 14.90 10.88 14.50
C ALA A 215 16.23 10.53 13.80
N PHE A 216 16.23 10.50 12.47
CA PHE A 216 17.35 10.13 11.63
C PHE A 216 17.67 11.22 10.63
N GLU A 217 18.92 11.27 10.21
CA GLU A 217 19.44 12.12 9.13
C GLU A 217 19.88 11.19 7.99
N ILE A 218 19.50 11.53 6.76
CA ILE A 218 19.84 10.72 5.58
C ILE A 218 21.16 11.23 5.00
N LEU A 219 22.19 10.39 5.00
CA LEU A 219 23.49 10.74 4.40
C LEU A 219 23.50 10.46 2.90
N SER A 220 23.02 9.29 2.50
CA SER A 220 22.95 8.88 1.11
C SER A 220 21.73 8.01 0.85
N ILE A 221 21.25 8.09 -0.39
CA ILE A 221 20.28 7.16 -0.95
C ILE A 221 20.94 6.62 -2.20
N ASP A 222 21.19 5.32 -2.24
CA ASP A 222 21.86 4.65 -3.35
C ASP A 222 20.89 3.64 -3.94
N VAL A 223 20.63 3.69 -5.24
CA VAL A 223 19.77 2.68 -5.87
C VAL A 223 20.56 1.38 -5.97
N ALA A 224 20.11 0.35 -5.26
CA ALA A 224 20.78 -0.94 -5.20
C ALA A 224 20.47 -1.81 -6.42
N ASP A 225 19.23 -1.71 -6.93
CA ASP A 225 18.72 -2.58 -7.98
C ASP A 225 17.52 -1.91 -8.68
N ILE A 226 17.41 -2.06 -9.99
CA ILE A 226 16.26 -1.63 -10.81
C ILE A 226 15.92 -2.75 -11.80
N ASP A 227 14.76 -3.34 -11.61
CA ASP A 227 14.20 -4.37 -12.49
C ASP A 227 13.10 -3.79 -13.39
N ILE A 228 13.04 -4.27 -14.63
CA ILE A 228 11.93 -3.99 -15.55
C ILE A 228 10.79 -4.97 -15.26
N GLY A 229 9.62 -4.43 -14.94
CA GLY A 229 8.40 -5.19 -14.70
C GLY A 229 7.55 -5.38 -15.96
N LYS A 230 6.24 -5.21 -15.82
CA LYS A 230 5.28 -5.35 -16.92
C LYS A 230 5.14 -4.05 -17.72
N ASN A 231 4.79 -4.17 -19.00
CA ASN A 231 4.34 -3.03 -19.79
C ASN A 231 2.86 -2.77 -19.49
N ILE A 232 2.60 -1.96 -18.46
CA ILE A 232 1.26 -1.58 -18.04
C ILE A 232 0.55 -0.78 -19.13
N GLY A 233 1.27 0.06 -19.87
CA GLY A 233 0.73 0.82 -21.00
C GLY A 233 0.12 -0.08 -22.08
N ALA A 234 0.84 -1.13 -22.47
CA ALA A 234 0.33 -2.10 -23.45
C ALA A 234 -0.88 -2.89 -22.92
N ILE A 235 -0.85 -3.29 -21.64
CA ILE A 235 -1.97 -4.00 -21.01
C ILE A 235 -3.22 -3.12 -21.01
N LEU A 236 -3.10 -1.87 -20.56
CA LEU A 236 -4.21 -0.91 -20.55
C LEU A 236 -4.75 -0.65 -21.96
N GLN A 237 -3.88 -0.57 -22.98
CA GLN A 237 -4.30 -0.42 -24.38
C GLN A 237 -5.06 -1.65 -24.90
N MET A 238 -4.60 -2.86 -24.56
CA MET A 238 -5.29 -4.10 -24.91
C MET A 238 -6.66 -4.20 -24.22
N ASP A 239 -6.72 -3.84 -22.93
CA ASP A 239 -7.96 -3.83 -22.16
C ASP A 239 -8.96 -2.81 -22.72
N GLN A 240 -8.49 -1.62 -23.09
CA GLN A 240 -9.30 -0.60 -23.73
C GLN A 240 -9.81 -1.06 -25.11
N ALA A 241 -8.95 -1.66 -25.94
CA ALA A 241 -9.35 -2.19 -27.24
C ALA A 241 -10.37 -3.35 -27.12
N ASN A 242 -10.23 -4.21 -26.10
CA ASN A 242 -11.19 -5.27 -25.81
C ASN A 242 -12.53 -4.70 -25.35
N ALA A 243 -12.52 -3.68 -24.49
CA ALA A 243 -13.73 -2.97 -24.07
C ALA A 243 -14.44 -2.33 -25.28
N ASP A 244 -13.70 -1.64 -26.14
CA ASP A 244 -14.24 -1.03 -27.37
C ASP A 244 -14.80 -2.07 -28.34
N LYS A 245 -14.12 -3.20 -28.50
CA LYS A 245 -14.61 -4.33 -29.31
C LYS A 245 -15.93 -4.87 -28.75
N ASN A 246 -16.03 -5.06 -27.44
CA ASN A 246 -17.25 -5.56 -26.81
C ASN A 246 -18.42 -4.58 -26.98
N ILE A 247 -18.17 -3.27 -26.83
CA ILE A 247 -19.18 -2.23 -27.08
C ILE A 247 -19.62 -2.24 -28.56
N ALA A 248 -18.67 -2.35 -29.49
CA ALA A 248 -18.97 -2.40 -30.91
C ALA A 248 -19.78 -3.66 -31.28
N GLN A 249 -19.44 -4.81 -30.70
CA GLN A 249 -20.19 -6.05 -30.88
C GLN A 249 -21.62 -5.94 -30.32
N ALA A 250 -21.77 -5.41 -29.11
CA ALA A 250 -23.09 -5.20 -28.50
C ALA A 250 -23.97 -4.25 -29.35
N LYS A 251 -23.41 -3.14 -29.85
CA LYS A 251 -24.14 -2.22 -30.75
C LYS A 251 -24.50 -2.88 -32.09
N ALA A 252 -23.64 -3.74 -32.62
CA ALA A 252 -23.92 -4.47 -33.85
C ALA A 252 -25.05 -5.49 -33.65
N GLU A 253 -25.06 -6.16 -32.50
CA GLU A 253 -26.11 -7.09 -32.11
C GLU A 253 -27.45 -6.37 -31.86
N GLU A 254 -27.43 -5.23 -31.17
CA GLU A 254 -28.59 -4.35 -30.98
C GLU A 254 -29.18 -3.92 -32.33
N ARG A 255 -28.35 -3.46 -33.27
CA ARG A 255 -28.80 -3.10 -34.63
C ARG A 255 -29.38 -4.29 -35.39
N ARG A 256 -28.79 -5.47 -35.27
CA ARG A 256 -29.34 -6.69 -35.88
C ARG A 256 -30.68 -7.04 -35.28
N ALA A 257 -30.82 -6.97 -33.95
CA ALA A 257 -32.08 -7.22 -33.27
C ALA A 257 -33.17 -6.22 -33.68
N MET A 258 -32.84 -4.92 -33.76
CA MET A 258 -33.76 -3.89 -34.26
C MET A 258 -34.14 -4.10 -35.74
N ALA A 259 -33.20 -4.51 -36.59
CA ALA A 259 -33.48 -4.80 -38.00
C ALA A 259 -34.43 -6.00 -38.15
N VAL A 260 -34.23 -7.06 -37.35
CA VAL A 260 -35.15 -8.20 -37.33
C VAL A 260 -36.52 -7.80 -36.78
N ALA A 261 -36.56 -7.01 -35.71
CA ALA A 261 -37.82 -6.52 -35.14
C ALA A 261 -38.60 -5.66 -36.15
N THR A 262 -37.93 -4.75 -36.85
CA THR A 262 -38.55 -3.94 -37.91
C THR A 262 -38.98 -4.77 -39.11
N GLU A 263 -38.21 -5.80 -39.51
CA GLU A 263 -38.64 -6.74 -40.55
C GLU A 263 -39.93 -7.49 -40.15
N GLN A 264 -40.00 -7.96 -38.91
CA GLN A 264 -41.20 -8.63 -38.38
C GLN A 264 -42.39 -7.67 -38.28
N GLU A 265 -42.17 -6.44 -37.83
CA GLU A 265 -43.21 -5.40 -37.78
C GLU A 265 -43.76 -5.09 -39.18
N MET A 266 -42.88 -5.01 -40.19
CA MET A 266 -43.29 -4.80 -41.59
C MET A 266 -44.03 -6.00 -42.17
N LYS A 267 -43.63 -7.23 -41.81
CA LYS A 267 -44.39 -8.45 -42.17
C LYS A 267 -45.78 -8.45 -41.54
N ALA A 268 -45.89 -8.08 -40.25
CA ALA A 268 -47.17 -7.97 -39.56
C ALA A 268 -48.06 -6.89 -40.21
N LYS A 269 -47.51 -5.70 -40.52
CA LYS A 269 -48.24 -4.64 -41.25
C LYS A 269 -48.69 -5.08 -42.64
N ALA A 270 -47.85 -5.83 -43.37
CA ALA A 270 -48.22 -6.38 -44.68
C ALA A 270 -49.35 -7.41 -44.56
N GLN A 271 -49.33 -8.25 -43.52
CA GLN A 271 -50.43 -9.19 -43.22
C GLN A 271 -51.71 -8.45 -42.83
N GLU A 272 -51.63 -7.42 -41.99
CA GLU A 272 -52.78 -6.59 -41.61
C GLU A 272 -53.38 -5.86 -42.83
N ALA A 273 -52.54 -5.30 -43.70
CA ALA A 273 -52.98 -4.66 -44.94
C ALA A 273 -53.64 -5.68 -45.88
N ARG A 274 -53.08 -6.89 -46.01
CA ARG A 274 -53.72 -7.99 -46.76
C ARG A 274 -55.06 -8.38 -46.16
N ALA A 275 -55.16 -8.47 -44.83
CA ALA A 275 -56.43 -8.76 -44.16
C ALA A 275 -57.47 -7.66 -44.44
N LYS A 276 -57.07 -6.38 -44.45
CA LYS A 276 -57.96 -5.26 -44.84
C LYS A 276 -58.41 -5.36 -46.29
N VAL A 277 -57.53 -5.71 -47.22
CA VAL A 277 -57.89 -5.94 -48.64
C VAL A 277 -58.90 -7.07 -48.74
N ILE A 278 -58.67 -8.19 -48.05
CA ILE A 278 -59.61 -9.33 -48.03
C ILE A 278 -60.96 -8.91 -47.45
N LEU A 279 -60.99 -8.14 -46.36
CA LEU A 279 -62.24 -7.61 -45.79
C LEU A 279 -63.01 -6.75 -46.80
N ALA A 280 -62.32 -5.87 -47.53
CA ALA A 280 -62.93 -5.05 -48.58
C ALA A 280 -63.39 -5.89 -49.79
N GLU A 281 -62.63 -6.91 -50.19
CA GLU A 281 -63.04 -7.84 -51.26
C GLU A 281 -64.30 -8.62 -50.88
N VAL A 282 -64.48 -8.99 -49.61
CA VAL A 282 -65.68 -9.69 -49.10
C VAL A 282 -66.94 -8.81 -49.16
N GLU A 283 -66.81 -7.48 -49.13
CA GLU A 283 -67.94 -6.57 -49.29
C GLU A 283 -68.58 -6.71 -50.69
N ILE A 284 -67.81 -7.06 -51.73
CA ILE A 284 -68.31 -7.19 -53.10
C ILE A 284 -69.30 -8.37 -53.23
N PRO A 285 -68.96 -9.62 -52.84
CA PRO A 285 -69.94 -10.71 -52.80
C PRO A 285 -71.13 -10.43 -51.89
N LEU A 286 -70.94 -9.74 -50.76
CA LEU A 286 -72.03 -9.41 -49.85
C LEU A 286 -73.02 -8.43 -50.51
N ALA A 287 -72.50 -7.37 -51.14
CA ALA A 287 -73.29 -6.40 -51.89
C ALA A 287 -73.94 -7.03 -53.12
N MET A 288 -73.27 -7.96 -53.82
CA MET A 288 -73.89 -8.74 -54.91
C MET A 288 -75.01 -9.63 -54.38
N ALA A 289 -74.83 -10.31 -53.25
CA ALA A 289 -75.87 -11.12 -52.61
C ALA A 289 -77.07 -10.27 -52.18
N GLU A 290 -76.85 -9.03 -51.73
CA GLU A 290 -77.90 -8.07 -51.44
C GLU A 290 -78.60 -7.56 -52.73
N ALA A 291 -77.86 -7.32 -53.81
CA ALA A 291 -78.41 -6.98 -55.12
C ALA A 291 -79.29 -8.11 -55.72
N PHE A 292 -78.91 -9.37 -55.52
CA PHE A 292 -79.73 -10.53 -55.87
C PHE A 292 -81.01 -10.63 -55.02
N ARG A 293 -80.93 -10.36 -53.71
CA ARG A 293 -82.12 -10.38 -52.82
C ARG A 293 -83.08 -9.23 -53.09
N SER A 294 -82.56 -8.04 -53.39
CA SER A 294 -83.35 -6.84 -53.68
C SER A 294 -83.92 -6.82 -55.10
N GLY A 295 -83.59 -7.81 -55.93
CA GLY A 295 -84.13 -7.97 -57.29
C GLY A 295 -83.47 -7.09 -58.36
N ASN A 296 -82.37 -6.42 -58.03
CA ASN A 296 -81.65 -5.51 -58.93
C ASN A 296 -80.67 -6.22 -59.87
N LEU A 297 -80.37 -7.51 -59.66
CA LEU A 297 -79.49 -8.31 -60.51
C LEU A 297 -80.15 -9.65 -60.86
N GLY A 298 -80.26 -9.98 -62.15
CA GLY A 298 -80.89 -11.20 -62.64
C GLY A 298 -79.92 -12.38 -62.84
N ILE A 299 -80.45 -13.60 -62.90
CA ILE A 299 -79.66 -14.83 -63.14
C ILE A 299 -78.92 -14.76 -64.49
N MET A 300 -79.54 -14.19 -65.53
CA MET A 300 -78.91 -14.02 -66.85
C MET A 300 -77.72 -13.05 -66.82
N ASP A 301 -77.76 -12.02 -65.96
CA ASP A 301 -76.66 -11.06 -65.82
C ASP A 301 -75.47 -11.66 -65.08
N TYR A 302 -75.71 -12.53 -64.10
CA TYR A 302 -74.66 -13.30 -63.42
C TYR A 302 -73.93 -14.25 -64.38
N TYR A 303 -74.67 -14.97 -65.23
CA TYR A 303 -74.07 -15.85 -66.24
C TYR A 303 -73.23 -15.07 -67.27
N ARG A 304 -73.67 -13.87 -67.67
CA ARG A 304 -72.87 -12.99 -68.54
C ARG A 304 -71.58 -12.54 -67.86
N LEU A 305 -71.66 -12.11 -66.59
CA LEU A 305 -70.49 -11.70 -65.82
C LEU A 305 -69.48 -12.86 -65.67
N LYS A 306 -69.96 -14.07 -65.37
CA LYS A 306 -69.12 -15.28 -65.31
C LYS A 306 -68.45 -15.63 -66.64
N ASN A 307 -69.14 -15.46 -67.76
CA ASN A 307 -68.55 -15.69 -69.07
C ASN A 307 -67.46 -14.66 -69.39
N ILE A 308 -67.68 -13.38 -69.07
CA ILE A 308 -66.67 -12.32 -69.27
C ILE A 308 -65.45 -12.56 -68.36
N GLU A 309 -65.64 -12.98 -67.11
CA GLU A 309 -64.54 -13.39 -66.21
C GLU A 309 -63.75 -14.56 -66.78
N ALA A 310 -64.44 -15.58 -67.32
CA ALA A 310 -63.81 -16.75 -67.93
C ALA A 310 -62.96 -16.35 -69.16
N ASP A 311 -63.51 -15.51 -70.04
CA ASP A 311 -62.78 -14.98 -71.21
C ASP A 311 -61.59 -14.11 -70.82
N THR A 312 -61.71 -13.30 -69.77
CA THR A 312 -60.61 -12.48 -69.23
C THR A 312 -59.52 -13.34 -68.63
N THR A 313 -59.87 -14.38 -67.87
CA THR A 313 -58.92 -15.34 -67.29
C THR A 313 -58.18 -16.13 -68.38
N MET A 314 -58.89 -16.54 -69.43
CA MET A 314 -58.30 -17.17 -70.62
C MET A 314 -57.32 -16.21 -71.33
N ARG A 315 -57.67 -14.93 -71.48
CA ARG A 315 -56.76 -13.91 -72.06
C ARG A 315 -55.52 -13.63 -71.21
N ASP A 316 -55.67 -13.54 -69.89
CA ASP A 316 -54.57 -13.30 -68.95
C ASP A 316 -53.60 -14.47 -68.91
N SER A 317 -54.11 -15.71 -68.94
CA SER A 317 -53.26 -16.92 -68.98
C SER A 317 -52.47 -17.04 -70.29
N ILE A 318 -53.06 -16.67 -71.43
CA ILE A 318 -52.37 -16.60 -72.73
C ILE A 318 -51.28 -15.49 -72.71
N SER A 319 -51.57 -14.34 -72.10
CA SER A 319 -50.62 -13.22 -71.99
C SER A 319 -49.46 -13.51 -71.03
N LYS A 320 -49.68 -14.27 -69.95
CA LYS A 320 -48.61 -14.70 -69.03
C LYS A 320 -47.77 -15.84 -69.61
N GLY A 321 -48.36 -16.72 -70.41
CA GLY A 321 -47.65 -17.80 -71.11
C GLY A 321 -46.60 -17.33 -72.12
N THR A 322 -46.72 -16.10 -72.63
CA THR A 322 -45.73 -15.48 -73.55
C THR A 322 -44.59 -14.75 -72.83
N ALA A 323 -44.71 -14.44 -71.53
CA ALA A 323 -43.69 -13.73 -70.76
C ALA A 323 -42.68 -14.65 -70.02
N GLN A 324 -42.88 -15.97 -70.04
CA GLN A 324 -41.96 -16.96 -69.46
C GLN A 324 -41.05 -17.60 -70.52
N GLN A 325 -40.30 -16.78 -71.25
CA GLN A 325 -39.00 -17.17 -71.81
C GLN A 325 -37.95 -16.15 -71.37
N LYS A 326 -37.40 -16.34 -70.17
CA LYS A 326 -36.12 -15.72 -69.79
C LYS A 326 -34.97 -16.65 -70.21
N PRO A 327 -33.88 -16.13 -70.81
CA PRO A 327 -32.75 -16.95 -71.19
C PRO A 327 -32.05 -17.52 -69.95
N ARG A 328 -31.79 -18.83 -69.95
CA ARG A 328 -30.89 -19.48 -68.99
C ARG A 328 -29.48 -18.89 -69.17
N LYS A 329 -28.94 -18.23 -68.15
CA LYS A 329 -27.50 -17.91 -68.08
C LYS A 329 -26.72 -19.22 -67.82
N PRO A 330 -25.66 -19.54 -68.58
CA PRO A 330 -24.76 -20.63 -68.24
C PRO A 330 -23.74 -20.15 -67.20
N GLY A 331 -23.66 -20.85 -66.07
CA GLY A 331 -22.51 -20.77 -65.16
C GLY A 331 -22.84 -20.35 -63.73
N GLU A 332 -23.31 -21.30 -62.91
CA GLU A 332 -23.10 -21.26 -61.46
C GLU A 332 -22.89 -22.72 -61.00
N LYS A 333 -21.64 -23.04 -60.64
CA LYS A 333 -21.30 -24.30 -59.98
C LYS A 333 -21.82 -24.20 -58.54
N GLY A 334 -22.59 -25.20 -58.12
CA GLY A 334 -23.08 -25.32 -56.75
C GLY A 334 -21.93 -25.46 -55.74
N PRO A 335 -22.15 -25.10 -54.46
CA PRO A 335 -21.12 -25.16 -53.44
C PRO A 335 -20.84 -26.64 -53.10
N GLU A 336 -19.56 -27.00 -53.12
CA GLU A 336 -19.08 -28.23 -52.48
C GLU A 336 -19.20 -28.08 -50.96
N ASN A 337 -19.81 -29.08 -50.34
CA ASN A 337 -19.82 -29.29 -48.89
C ASN A 337 -18.38 -29.37 -48.34
N LYS A 338 -18.12 -28.60 -47.29
CA LYS A 338 -17.21 -28.96 -46.20
C LYS A 338 -17.90 -28.69 -44.87
#